data_AF-A0A382KJM9-F1
#
_entry.id   AF-A0A382KJM9-F1
#
_cell.length_a   1.000
_cell.length_b   1.000
_cell.length_c   1.000
_cell.angle_alpha   90.00
_cell.angle_beta   90.00
_cell.angle_gamma   90.00
#
_symmetry.space_group_name_H-M   'P 1'
#
loop_
_entity.id
_entity.type
_entity.pdbx_description
1 polymer ?
#
loop_
_entity_poly.entity_id
_entity_poly.type
_entity_poly.pdbx_seq_one_letter_code
_entity_poly.pdbx_strand_id
1 'polypeptide(L)'
;MLLGKINSFSIWLIVLGLSIVSIILIGGYTRISDSGLSITEWLPVSGILYPMNEAAWEIEFNKYKMIDEFMLVNSSMTLLEFKYIYFWEWFHRTFARFIGLIYLIPLVYLIISKKILRRYFYNIFLIGLLLAIQAIVGWYMVKSGLT
;
A
#
# COMPACT_ATOMS: atom_id res chain seq x y z
N MET A 1 -14.50 25.39 21.78
CA MET A 1 -13.64 26.36 21.05
C MET A 1 -12.72 25.73 19.98
N LEU A 2 -12.51 24.40 19.95
CA LEU A 2 -11.69 23.73 18.91
C LEU A 2 -12.43 23.42 17.59
N LEU A 3 -13.74 23.18 17.66
CA LEU A 3 -14.57 22.79 16.49
C LEU A 3 -14.78 23.92 15.46
N GLY A 4 -14.57 25.19 15.84
CA GLY A 4 -14.74 26.34 14.94
C GLY A 4 -13.58 26.62 13.98
N LYS A 5 -12.47 25.86 14.06
CA LYS A 5 -11.25 26.06 13.25
C LYS A 5 -10.90 24.89 12.32
N ILE A 6 -11.72 23.84 12.27
CA ILE A 6 -11.47 22.69 11.41
C ILE A 6 -11.98 23.02 10.00
N ASN A 7 -11.08 23.35 9.08
CA ASN A 7 -11.39 23.58 7.68
C ASN A 7 -11.07 22.33 6.84
N SER A 8 -11.49 22.33 5.56
CA SER A 8 -11.26 21.21 4.64
C SER A 8 -9.76 20.83 4.52
N PHE A 9 -8.86 21.80 4.66
CA PHE A 9 -7.40 21.56 4.62
C PHE A 9 -6.92 20.80 5.85
N SER A 10 -7.36 21.18 7.05
CA SER A 10 -7.03 20.47 8.29
C SER A 10 -7.58 19.05 8.33
N ILE A 11 -8.83 18.84 7.89
CA ILE A 11 -9.43 17.50 7.82
C ILE A 11 -8.61 16.61 6.89
N TRP A 12 -8.23 17.12 5.71
CA TRP A 12 -7.41 16.39 4.76
C TRP A 12 -6.06 15.97 5.36
N LEU A 13 -5.36 16.86 6.06
CA LEU A 13 -4.10 16.52 6.71
C LEU A 13 -4.26 15.49 7.83
N ILE A 14 -5.34 15.55 8.62
CA ILE A 14 -5.63 14.57 9.67
C ILE A 14 -5.89 13.20 9.04
N VAL A 15 -6.72 13.13 8.00
CA VAL A 15 -7.04 11.88 7.30
C VAL A 15 -5.78 11.28 6.67
N LEU A 16 -4.96 12.11 6.00
CA LEU A 16 -3.70 11.66 5.41
C LEU A 16 -2.73 11.15 6.48
N GLY A 17 -2.58 11.88 7.59
CA GLY A 17 -1.73 11.49 8.71
C GLY A 17 -2.15 10.18 9.36
N LEU A 18 -3.44 10.00 9.64
CA LEU A 18 -3.99 8.74 10.15
C LEU A 18 -3.76 7.59 9.17
N SER A 19 -3.94 7.83 7.87
CA SER A 19 -3.70 6.81 6.84
C SER A 19 -2.23 6.39 6.78
N ILE A 20 -1.29 7.33 6.94
CA ILE A 20 0.15 7.05 7.02
C ILE A 20 0.47 6.19 8.25
N VAL A 21 -0.09 6.52 9.42
CA VAL A 21 0.09 5.69 10.63
C VAL A 21 -0.47 4.27 10.40
N SER A 22 -1.65 4.15 9.81
CA SER A 22 -2.26 2.86 9.50
C SER A 22 -1.42 2.02 8.54
N ILE A 23 -0.88 2.58 7.45
CA ILE A 23 -0.07 1.80 6.49
C ILE A 23 1.25 1.35 7.11
N ILE A 24 1.83 2.14 8.04
CA ILE A 24 3.03 1.71 8.78
C ILE A 24 2.72 0.48 9.63
N LEU A 25 1.58 0.47 10.34
CA LEU A 25 1.16 -0.68 11.15
C LEU A 25 0.84 -1.90 10.28
N ILE A 26 0.12 -1.72 9.17
CA ILE A 26 -0.25 -2.79 8.25
C ILE A 26 1.00 -3.37 7.56
N GLY A 27 1.92 -2.53 7.09
CA GLY A 27 3.17 -2.95 6.48
C GLY A 27 4.10 -3.63 7.47
N GLY A 28 4.17 -3.12 8.71
CA GLY A 28 4.88 -3.76 9.81
C GLY A 28 4.35 -5.17 10.10
N TYR A 29 3.02 -5.31 10.14
CA TYR A 29 2.38 -6.61 10.29
C TYR A 29 2.72 -7.56 9.13
N THR A 30 2.55 -7.09 7.89
CA THR A 30 2.86 -7.86 6.65
C THR A 30 4.29 -8.40 6.66
N ARG A 31 5.24 -7.66 7.25
CA ARG A 31 6.63 -8.10 7.36
C ARG A 31 6.84 -9.19 8.42
N ILE A 32 6.19 -9.09 9.58
CA ILE A 32 6.36 -10.07 10.68
C ILE A 32 5.50 -11.32 10.49
N SER A 33 4.48 -11.27 9.63
CA SER A 33 3.67 -12.40 9.23
C SER A 33 4.20 -13.12 7.98
N ASP A 34 5.45 -12.84 7.58
CA ASP A 34 6.12 -13.37 6.38
C ASP A 34 5.24 -13.30 5.12
N SER A 35 4.50 -12.19 5.01
CA SER A 35 3.56 -11.97 3.92
C SER A 35 4.15 -11.07 2.83
N GLY A 36 5.34 -10.51 3.03
CA GLY A 36 5.89 -9.47 2.16
C GLY A 36 6.27 -9.90 0.74
N LEU A 37 6.30 -11.21 0.46
CA LEU A 37 6.70 -11.80 -0.83
C LEU A 37 5.65 -12.76 -1.41
N SER A 38 4.44 -12.79 -0.82
CA SER A 38 3.33 -13.65 -1.25
C SER A 38 2.76 -13.30 -2.64
N ILE A 39 2.92 -12.04 -3.10
CA ILE A 39 2.51 -11.56 -4.42
C ILE A 39 3.74 -11.18 -5.23
N THR A 40 4.16 -12.08 -6.11
CA THR A 40 5.42 -12.00 -6.86
C THR A 40 5.39 -11.02 -8.03
N GLU A 41 4.22 -10.46 -8.36
CA GLU A 41 4.03 -9.55 -9.48
C GLU A 41 3.74 -8.13 -9.04
N TRP A 42 4.36 -7.17 -9.75
CA TRP A 42 4.06 -5.76 -9.59
C TRP A 42 3.19 -5.23 -10.72
N LEU A 43 1.87 -5.30 -10.51
CA LEU A 43 0.85 -4.79 -11.42
C LEU A 43 0.15 -3.56 -10.80
N PRO A 44 0.43 -2.33 -11.29
CA PRO A 44 -0.13 -1.10 -10.70
C PRO A 44 -1.65 -1.05 -10.73
N VAL A 45 -2.22 -1.47 -11.86
CA VAL A 45 -3.66 -1.35 -12.16
C VAL A 45 -4.39 -2.67 -11.94
N SER A 46 -4.01 -3.73 -12.66
CA SER A 46 -4.69 -5.04 -12.57
C SER A 46 -4.43 -5.77 -11.25
N GLY A 47 -3.31 -5.51 -10.58
CA GLY A 47 -2.95 -6.10 -9.29
C GLY A 47 -3.77 -5.59 -8.09
N ILE A 48 -4.85 -4.84 -8.33
CA ILE A 48 -5.86 -4.51 -7.31
C ILE A 48 -6.85 -5.67 -7.15
N LEU A 49 -7.02 -6.51 -8.18
CA LEU A 49 -7.98 -7.59 -8.15
C LEU A 49 -7.54 -8.70 -7.19
N TYR A 50 -8.42 -9.01 -6.24
CA TYR A 50 -8.26 -10.16 -5.35
C TYR A 50 -8.72 -11.44 -6.07
N PRO A 51 -8.03 -12.59 -5.93
CA PRO A 51 -8.47 -13.83 -6.57
C PRO A 51 -9.88 -14.24 -6.11
N MET A 52 -10.80 -14.40 -7.05
CA MET A 52 -12.23 -14.63 -6.78
C MET A 52 -12.68 -16.08 -6.93
N ASN A 53 -11.84 -16.96 -7.48
CA ASN A 53 -12.15 -18.37 -7.69
C ASN A 53 -10.93 -19.26 -7.47
N GLU A 54 -11.17 -20.56 -7.39
CA GLU A 54 -10.14 -21.56 -7.08
C GLU A 54 -9.02 -21.61 -8.13
N ALA A 55 -9.35 -21.51 -9.41
CA ALA A 55 -8.35 -21.49 -10.48
C ALA A 55 -7.39 -20.31 -10.37
N ALA A 56 -7.89 -19.11 -10.03
CA ALA A 56 -7.07 -17.93 -9.81
C ALA A 56 -6.16 -18.09 -8.57
N TRP A 57 -6.67 -18.72 -7.51
CA TRP A 57 -5.89 -19.02 -6.32
C TRP A 57 -4.74 -20.00 -6.59
N GLU A 58 -5.00 -21.05 -7.36
CA GLU A 58 -3.96 -21.99 -7.77
C GLU A 58 -2.88 -21.34 -8.64
N ILE A 59 -3.24 -20.40 -9.52
CA ILE A 59 -2.26 -19.66 -10.32
C ILE A 59 -1.30 -18.87 -9.42
N GLU A 60 -1.83 -18.06 -8.50
CA GLU A 60 -1.00 -17.25 -7.60
C GLU A 60 -0.18 -18.13 -6.65
N PHE A 61 -0.77 -19.22 -6.13
CA PHE A 61 -0.04 -20.14 -5.26
C PHE A 61 1.09 -20.87 -6.00
N ASN A 62 0.86 -21.26 -7.25
CA ASN A 62 1.91 -21.87 -8.07
C ASN A 62 3.03 -20.88 -8.41
N LYS A 63 2.74 -19.58 -8.55
CA LYS A 63 3.80 -18.55 -8.65
C LYS A 63 4.59 -18.47 -7.35
N TYR A 64 3.92 -18.47 -6.21
CA TYR A 64 4.58 -18.43 -4.89
C TYR A 64 5.47 -19.65 -4.65
N LYS A 65 5.07 -20.86 -5.08
CA LYS A 65 5.89 -22.07 -4.97
C LYS A 65 7.23 -22.00 -5.71
N MET A 66 7.38 -21.08 -6.66
CA MET A 66 8.60 -20.92 -7.46
C MET A 66 9.64 -20.02 -6.80
N ILE A 67 9.33 -19.35 -5.69
CA ILE A 67 10.27 -18.43 -5.02
C ILE A 67 10.97 -19.08 -3.82
N ASP A 68 12.14 -18.55 -3.48
CA ASP A 68 12.99 -19.07 -2.40
C ASP A 68 12.29 -19.09 -1.04
N GLU A 69 11.42 -18.10 -0.75
CA GLU A 69 10.66 -18.07 0.51
C GLU A 69 9.79 -19.34 0.68
N PHE A 70 9.10 -19.78 -0.38
CA PHE A 70 8.36 -21.03 -0.32
C PHE A 70 9.31 -22.23 -0.18
N MET A 71 10.38 -22.31 -0.98
CA MET A 71 11.26 -23.47 -0.97
C MET A 71 12.05 -23.64 0.34
N LEU A 72 12.47 -22.54 0.96
CA LEU A 72 13.35 -22.53 2.13
C LEU A 72 12.59 -22.42 3.46
N VAL A 73 11.47 -21.69 3.49
CA VAL A 73 10.74 -21.37 4.72
C VAL A 73 9.37 -22.04 4.76
N ASN A 74 8.62 -21.97 3.66
CA ASN A 74 7.20 -22.32 3.62
C ASN A 74 6.88 -23.57 2.79
N SER A 75 7.80 -24.54 2.70
CA SER A 75 7.72 -25.64 1.72
C SER A 75 6.56 -26.62 1.96
N SER A 76 6.04 -26.66 3.19
CA SER A 76 4.86 -27.43 3.58
C SER A 76 3.57 -26.61 3.62
N MET A 77 3.60 -25.35 3.20
CA MET A 77 2.45 -24.44 3.28
C MET A 77 1.30 -24.95 2.41
N THR A 78 0.10 -24.88 2.96
CA THR A 78 -1.16 -25.21 2.29
C THR A 78 -1.72 -24.00 1.54
N LEU A 79 -2.64 -24.22 0.60
CA LEU A 79 -3.34 -23.13 -0.07
C LEU A 79 -4.10 -22.22 0.92
N LEU A 80 -4.61 -22.78 2.01
CA LEU A 80 -5.34 -22.03 3.03
C LEU A 80 -4.43 -21.04 3.76
N GLU A 81 -3.23 -21.48 4.13
CA GLU A 81 -2.20 -20.63 4.76
C GLU A 81 -1.67 -19.58 3.77
N PHE A 82 -1.48 -19.96 2.50
CA PHE A 82 -1.11 -19.02 1.45
C PHE A 82 -2.13 -17.88 1.29
N LYS A 83 -3.43 -18.19 1.28
CA LYS A 83 -4.50 -17.18 1.22
C LYS A 83 -4.41 -16.16 2.36
N TYR A 84 -3.97 -16.58 3.54
CA TYR A 84 -3.80 -15.70 4.69
C TYR A 84 -2.67 -14.69 4.48
N ILE A 85 -1.48 -15.14 4.08
CA ILE A 85 -0.36 -14.22 3.82
C ILE A 85 -0.63 -13.33 2.60
N TYR A 86 -1.25 -13.89 1.56
CA TYR A 86 -1.65 -13.15 0.36
C TYR A 86 -2.62 -12.01 0.68
N PHE A 87 -3.58 -12.24 1.59
CA PHE A 87 -4.52 -11.21 2.01
C PHE A 87 -3.79 -10.00 2.61
N TRP A 88 -2.84 -10.22 3.51
CA TRP A 88 -2.14 -9.13 4.19
C TRP A 88 -1.30 -8.31 3.22
N GLU A 89 -0.59 -8.95 2.30
CA GLU A 89 0.15 -8.23 1.28
C GLU A 89 -0.76 -7.48 0.31
N TRP A 90 -1.83 -8.13 -0.15
CA TRP A 90 -2.83 -7.50 -1.03
C TRP A 90 -3.46 -6.28 -0.36
N PHE A 91 -3.83 -6.40 0.92
CA PHE A 91 -4.44 -5.33 1.69
C PHE A 91 -3.45 -4.18 1.89
N HIS A 92 -2.20 -4.46 2.27
CA HIS A 92 -1.13 -3.48 2.37
C HIS A 92 -0.94 -2.71 1.05
N ARG A 93 -0.77 -3.41 -0.07
CA ARG A 93 -0.55 -2.80 -1.39
C ARG A 93 -1.77 -2.01 -1.86
N THR A 94 -2.98 -2.50 -1.61
CA THR A 94 -4.23 -1.83 -1.98
C THR A 94 -4.44 -0.57 -1.15
N PHE A 95 -4.17 -0.64 0.16
CA PHE A 95 -4.26 0.51 1.05
C PHE A 95 -3.21 1.59 0.69
N ALA A 96 -1.99 1.20 0.31
CA ALA A 96 -0.98 2.14 -0.19
C ALA A 96 -1.44 2.89 -1.45
N ARG A 97 -2.11 2.21 -2.40
CA ARG A 97 -2.72 2.86 -3.58
C ARG A 97 -3.84 3.83 -3.17
N PHE A 98 -4.67 3.44 -2.21
CA PHE A 98 -5.74 4.29 -1.69
C PHE A 98 -5.19 5.56 -1.03
N ILE A 99 -4.05 5.49 -0.32
CA ILE A 99 -3.35 6.66 0.22
C ILE A 99 -2.93 7.63 -0.90
N GLY A 100 -2.50 7.13 -2.05
CA GLY A 100 -2.22 7.96 -3.22
C GLY A 100 -3.44 8.77 -3.65
N LEU A 101 -4.65 8.18 -3.60
CA LEU A 101 -5.90 8.88 -3.89
C LEU A 101 -6.29 9.88 -2.80
N ILE A 102 -6.12 9.52 -1.51
CA ILE A 102 -6.33 10.41 -0.36
C ILE A 102 -5.41 11.63 -0.43
N TYR A 103 -4.18 11.46 -0.93
CA TYR A 103 -3.27 12.56 -1.17
C TYR A 103 -3.72 13.41 -2.37
N LEU A 104 -3.90 12.81 -3.55
CA LEU A 104 -4.03 13.53 -4.81
C LEU A 104 -5.39 14.20 -5.00
N ILE A 105 -6.50 13.51 -4.71
CA ILE A 105 -7.85 14.02 -5.02
C ILE A 105 -8.17 15.29 -4.20
N PRO A 106 -8.01 15.30 -2.86
CA PRO A 106 -8.27 16.50 -2.08
C PRO A 106 -7.25 17.60 -2.37
N LEU A 107 -5.99 17.26 -2.67
CA LEU A 107 -4.97 18.24 -3.04
C LEU A 107 -5.40 19.04 -4.27
N VAL A 108 -5.84 18.37 -5.34
CA VAL A 108 -6.34 19.03 -6.56
C VAL A 108 -7.51 19.96 -6.23
N TYR A 109 -8.50 19.47 -5.46
CA TYR A 109 -9.63 20.28 -5.02
C TYR A 109 -9.22 21.52 -4.21
N LEU A 110 -8.30 21.37 -3.25
CA LEU A 110 -7.84 22.43 -2.36
C LEU A 110 -7.00 23.48 -3.09
N ILE A 111 -6.24 23.08 -4.12
CA ILE A 111 -5.51 23.99 -5.02
C ILE A 111 -6.51 24.83 -5.83
N ILE A 112 -7.46 24.18 -6.52
CA ILE A 112 -8.47 24.86 -7.35
C ILE A 112 -9.31 25.81 -6.49
N SER A 113 -9.67 25.38 -5.28
CA SER A 113 -10.45 26.17 -4.32
C SER A 113 -9.63 27.27 -3.61
N LYS A 114 -8.32 27.39 -3.90
CA LYS A 114 -7.40 28.34 -3.25
C LYS A 114 -7.42 28.26 -1.71
N LYS A 115 -7.65 27.07 -1.17
CA LYS A 115 -7.76 26.81 0.29
C LYS A 115 -6.42 26.54 0.98
N ILE A 116 -5.31 26.53 0.23
CA ILE A 116 -3.96 26.26 0.72
C ILE A 116 -3.16 27.56 0.80
N LEU A 117 -2.62 27.88 1.98
CA LEU A 117 -1.69 29.00 2.15
C LEU A 117 -0.35 28.70 1.47
N ARG A 118 0.25 29.70 0.81
CA ARG A 118 1.47 29.52 0.01
C ARG A 118 2.63 28.86 0.77
N ARG A 119 2.76 29.16 2.06
CA ARG A 119 3.81 28.59 2.93
C ARG A 119 3.77 27.06 3.06
N TYR A 120 2.64 26.41 2.77
CA TYR A 120 2.50 24.95 2.90
C TYR A 120 2.79 24.17 1.62
N PHE A 121 2.92 24.83 0.46
CA PHE A 121 3.13 24.12 -0.81
C PHE A 121 4.41 23.27 -0.81
N TYR A 122 5.51 23.79 -0.25
CA TYR A 122 6.76 23.06 -0.19
C TYR A 122 6.61 21.74 0.59
N ASN A 123 5.98 21.79 1.76
CA ASN A 123 5.77 20.60 2.59
C ASN A 123 4.84 19.59 1.92
N ILE A 124 3.77 20.06 1.27
CA ILE A 124 2.84 19.20 0.54
C ILE A 124 3.52 18.52 -0.65
N PHE A 125 4.36 19.25 -1.38
CA PHE A 125 5.16 18.72 -2.47
C PHE A 125 6.13 17.64 -1.95
N LEU A 126 6.83 17.92 -0.84
CA LEU A 126 7.75 16.96 -0.22
C LEU A 126 7.03 15.66 0.19
N ILE A 127 5.83 15.76 0.76
CA ILE A 127 5.01 14.58 1.08
C ILE A 127 4.71 13.76 -0.19
N GLY A 128 4.31 14.43 -1.28
CA GLY A 128 4.04 13.75 -2.56
C GLY A 128 5.28 13.08 -3.14
N LEU A 129 6.43 13.73 -3.07
CA LEU A 129 7.71 13.17 -3.49
C LEU A 129 8.08 11.92 -2.68
N LEU A 130 7.91 11.96 -1.36
CA LEU A 130 8.18 10.81 -0.48
C LEU A 130 7.23 9.64 -0.75
N LEU A 131 5.94 9.90 -0.98
CA LEU A 131 4.97 8.86 -1.38
C LEU A 131 5.38 8.20 -2.73
N ALA A 132 5.83 9.00 -3.69
CA ALA A 132 6.31 8.48 -4.98
C ALA A 132 7.58 7.63 -4.83
N ILE A 133 8.55 8.09 -4.04
CA ILE A 133 9.77 7.32 -3.73
C ILE A 133 9.39 5.99 -3.05
N GLN A 134 8.45 6.02 -2.09
CA GLN A 134 8.01 4.80 -1.41
C GLN A 134 7.37 3.79 -2.37
N ALA A 135 6.57 4.25 -3.34
CA ALA A 135 6.02 3.37 -4.38
C ALA A 135 7.12 2.77 -5.27
N ILE A 136 8.14 3.54 -5.63
CA ILE A 136 9.31 3.07 -6.39
C ILE A 136 10.10 2.02 -5.60
N VAL A 137 10.34 2.26 -4.31
CA VAL A 137 11.02 1.30 -3.43
C VAL A 137 10.21 0.00 -3.32
N GLY A 138 8.88 0.09 -3.17
CA GLY A 138 8.01 -1.09 -3.16
C GLY A 138 8.04 -1.88 -4.46
N TRP A 139 8.08 -1.22 -5.61
CA TRP A 139 8.29 -1.89 -6.90
C TRP A 139 9.66 -2.57 -6.98
N TYR A 140 10.71 -1.86 -6.55
CA TYR A 140 12.06 -2.38 -6.56
C TYR A 140 12.17 -3.65 -5.73
N MET A 141 11.61 -3.67 -4.51
CA MET A 141 11.59 -4.85 -3.62
C MET A 141 11.04 -6.11 -4.30
N VAL A 142 9.91 -5.99 -5.01
CA VAL A 142 9.31 -7.09 -5.77
C VAL A 142 10.21 -7.51 -6.94
N LYS A 143 10.76 -6.53 -7.68
CA LYS A 143 11.59 -6.80 -8.85
C LYS A 143 12.94 -7.44 -8.49
N SER A 144 13.60 -6.96 -7.45
CA SER A 144 14.89 -7.48 -7.01
C SER A 144 14.78 -8.83 -6.34
N GLY A 145 13.55 -9.28 -6.03
CA GLY A 145 13.29 -10.54 -5.36
C GLY A 145 14.06 -10.61 -4.04
N LEU A 146 14.07 -9.52 -3.27
CA LEU A 146 14.89 -9.41 -2.05
C LEU A 146 14.62 -10.60 -1.11
N THR A 147 15.51 -11.60 -1.24
CA THR A 147 15.97 -12.56 -0.25
C THR A 147 16.92 -11.88 0.72
#